data_AF-A0A820QS94-F1
#
_entry.id   AF-A0A820QS94-F1
#
_cell.length_a   1.000
_cell.length_b   1.000
_cell.length_c   1.000
_cell.angle_alpha   90.00
_cell.angle_beta   90.00
_cell.angle_gamma   90.00
#
_symmetry.space_group_name_H-M   'P 1'
#
loop_
_entity.id
_entity.type
_entity.pdbx_description
1 polymer ?
#
loop_
_entity_poly.entity_id
_entity_poly.type
_entity_poly.pdbx_seq_one_letter_code
_entity_poly.pdbx_strand_id
1 'polypeptide(L)'
;MITSTLVHLIFFIGVSYELNNGLGRTPQMGWNSWNHFHRNISEKIIRQTVDAIVVTGLAAVGYQYVNLDGCWQLIGDSQGIIHPDPQVFPSGIPALADYAHLRKLKCVYLSLNTLDAGFKTCAGQPGSLGYETIDANTYTSWNVDYLKYDNYNTDGTIPEVRYPIMRDTLNASG
;
A
#
# COMPACT_ATOMS: atom_id res chain seq x y z
N MET A 1 13.73 45.19 44.97
CA MET A 1 14.59 44.48 43.99
C MET A 1 13.77 43.33 43.43
N ILE A 2 13.34 43.43 42.17
CA ILE A 2 12.56 42.39 41.47
C ILE A 2 13.56 41.55 40.70
N THR A 3 13.79 40.30 41.11
CA THR A 3 14.60 39.34 40.34
C THR A 3 13.69 38.66 39.33
N SER A 4 13.83 39.04 38.06
CA SER A 4 13.17 38.39 36.93
C SER A 4 13.90 37.09 36.60
N THR A 5 13.22 35.94 36.76
CA THR A 5 13.74 34.63 36.36
C THR A 5 13.36 34.39 34.90
N LEU A 6 14.34 34.43 34.00
CA LEU A 6 14.14 34.12 32.58
C LEU A 6 14.00 32.60 32.41
N VAL A 7 12.79 32.11 32.14
CA VAL A 7 12.55 30.71 31.77
C VAL A 7 12.96 30.53 30.31
N HIS A 8 14.07 29.82 30.07
CA HIS A 8 14.46 29.42 28.73
C HIS A 8 13.64 28.19 28.34
N LEU A 9 12.72 28.35 27.39
CA LEU A 9 12.00 27.24 26.76
C LEU A 9 12.97 26.54 25.80
N ILE A 10 13.52 25.39 26.20
CA ILE A 10 14.30 24.54 25.30
C ILE A 10 13.29 23.81 24.41
N PHE A 11 13.15 24.26 23.16
CA PHE A 11 12.48 23.48 22.12
C PHE A 11 13.40 22.32 21.73
N PHE A 12 13.07 21.11 22.16
CA PHE A 12 13.64 19.91 21.56
C PHE A 12 13.08 19.80 20.13
N ILE A 13 13.88 20.21 19.15
CA ILE A 13 13.63 19.87 17.75
C ILE A 13 13.98 18.39 17.63
N GLY A 14 12.97 17.52 17.78
CA GLY A 14 13.11 16.12 17.46
C GLY A 14 13.39 16.00 15.97
N VAL A 15 14.61 15.59 15.60
CA VAL A 15 14.91 15.22 14.22
C VAL A 15 14.30 13.83 14.01
N SER A 16 13.20 13.75 13.26
CA SER A 16 12.72 12.47 12.75
C SER A 16 13.52 12.09 11.51
N TYR A 17 14.12 10.91 11.54
CA TYR A 17 14.72 10.30 10.35
C TYR A 17 13.66 9.49 9.62
N GLU A 18 12.69 10.19 9.04
CA GLU A 18 11.67 9.60 8.18
C GLU A 18 11.96 9.88 6.71
N LEU A 19 11.54 8.97 5.83
CA LEU A 19 11.54 9.26 4.41
C LEU A 19 10.51 10.36 4.13
N ASN A 20 10.98 11.56 3.80
CA ASN A 20 10.10 12.67 3.43
C ASN A 20 9.73 12.58 1.94
N ASN A 21 8.78 11.70 1.62
CA ASN A 21 8.25 11.52 0.27
C ASN A 21 7.03 12.43 -0.04
N GLY A 22 6.74 13.41 0.83
CA GLY A 22 5.61 14.33 0.67
C GLY A 22 4.23 13.75 0.98
N LEU A 23 4.10 12.45 1.25
CA LEU A 23 2.85 11.78 1.62
C LEU A 23 2.67 11.72 3.14
N GLY A 24 1.52 11.21 3.60
CA GLY A 24 1.27 10.93 5.03
C GLY A 24 1.20 12.16 5.94
N ARG A 25 1.01 13.37 5.38
CA ARG A 25 0.88 14.62 6.17
C ARG A 25 -0.32 14.62 7.12
N THR A 26 -1.34 13.84 6.79
CA THR A 26 -2.43 13.43 7.67
C THR A 26 -2.58 11.91 7.58
N PRO A 27 -3.19 11.25 8.58
CA PRO A 27 -3.53 9.84 8.46
C PRO A 27 -4.32 9.56 7.17
N GLN A 28 -3.92 8.53 6.44
CA GLN A 28 -4.62 8.08 5.25
C GLN A 28 -6.01 7.57 5.60
N MET A 29 -6.97 7.83 4.72
CA MET A 29 -8.37 7.43 4.89
C MET A 29 -8.81 6.63 3.68
N GLY A 30 -9.46 5.49 3.90
CA GLY A 30 -9.81 4.58 2.83
C GLY A 30 -10.56 3.35 3.31
N TRP A 31 -10.59 2.35 2.45
CA TRP A 31 -11.26 1.08 2.64
C TRP A 31 -10.30 -0.07 2.31
N ASN A 32 -10.44 -1.20 3.01
CA ASN A 32 -9.67 -2.40 2.76
C ASN A 32 -10.61 -3.61 2.64
N SER A 33 -10.34 -4.50 1.66
CA SER A 33 -11.20 -5.64 1.35
C SER A 33 -11.24 -6.74 2.41
N TRP A 34 -10.20 -6.87 3.25
CA TRP A 34 -9.96 -8.04 4.08
C TRP A 34 -11.08 -8.33 5.09
N ASN A 35 -11.50 -7.31 5.84
CA ASN A 35 -12.41 -7.51 6.99
C ASN A 35 -13.81 -8.02 6.59
N HIS A 36 -14.22 -7.83 5.34
CA HIS A 36 -15.53 -8.26 4.86
C HIS A 36 -15.43 -9.38 3.84
N PHE A 37 -14.53 -9.26 2.86
CA PHE A 37 -14.44 -10.20 1.75
C PHE A 37 -13.42 -11.32 1.97
N HIS A 38 -12.47 -11.14 2.89
CA HIS A 38 -11.35 -12.06 3.08
C HIS A 38 -10.69 -12.39 1.73
N ARG A 39 -10.69 -13.67 1.34
CA ARG A 39 -10.15 -14.18 0.08
C ARG A 39 -11.11 -14.05 -1.10
N ASN A 40 -12.39 -13.74 -0.85
CA ASN A 40 -13.44 -13.73 -1.86
C ASN A 40 -13.58 -12.34 -2.51
N ILE A 41 -12.48 -11.86 -3.08
CA ILE A 41 -12.42 -10.61 -3.85
C ILE A 41 -12.52 -10.90 -5.34
N SER A 42 -12.89 -9.91 -6.13
CA SER A 42 -12.87 -9.94 -7.60
C SER A 42 -12.76 -8.53 -8.15
N GLU A 43 -12.31 -8.37 -9.39
CA GLU A 43 -12.27 -7.08 -10.06
C GLU A 43 -13.64 -6.37 -10.01
N LYS A 44 -14.73 -7.12 -10.18
CA LYS A 44 -16.10 -6.58 -10.10
C LYS A 44 -16.39 -5.97 -8.73
N ILE A 45 -16.07 -6.67 -7.65
CA ILE A 45 -16.28 -6.18 -6.27
C ILE A 45 -15.50 -4.88 -6.04
N ILE A 46 -14.26 -4.82 -6.54
CA ILE A 46 -13.39 -3.67 -6.32
C ILE A 46 -13.86 -2.47 -7.13
N ARG A 47 -14.24 -2.66 -8.41
CA ARG A 47 -14.87 -1.60 -9.22
C ARG A 47 -16.14 -1.05 -8.56
N GLN A 48 -17.01 -1.94 -8.07
CA GLN A 48 -18.23 -1.53 -7.36
C GLN A 48 -17.92 -0.76 -6.06
N THR A 49 -16.87 -1.14 -5.35
CA THR A 49 -16.44 -0.44 -4.12
C THR A 49 -15.89 0.95 -4.43
N VAL A 50 -15.08 1.07 -5.48
CA VAL A 50 -14.59 2.35 -6.01
C VAL A 50 -15.76 3.27 -6.38
N ASP A 51 -16.76 2.76 -7.12
CA ASP A 51 -17.96 3.53 -7.46
C ASP A 51 -18.77 3.91 -6.20
N ALA A 52 -18.90 3.01 -5.22
CA ALA A 52 -19.66 3.25 -4.00
C ALA A 52 -19.04 4.36 -3.12
N ILE A 53 -17.72 4.36 -2.94
CA ILE A 53 -16.99 5.41 -2.20
C ILE A 53 -17.25 6.80 -2.81
N VAL A 54 -17.35 6.86 -4.13
CA VAL A 54 -17.71 8.08 -4.87
C VAL A 54 -19.18 8.46 -4.69
N VAL A 55 -20.11 7.54 -4.96
CA VAL A 55 -21.55 7.82 -5.00
C VAL A 55 -22.11 8.16 -3.62
N THR A 56 -21.57 7.54 -2.57
CA THR A 56 -21.97 7.78 -1.17
C THR A 56 -21.40 9.09 -0.60
N GLY A 57 -20.47 9.74 -1.30
CA GLY A 57 -19.80 10.95 -0.83
C GLY A 57 -18.64 10.71 0.13
N LEU A 58 -18.28 9.45 0.43
CA LEU A 58 -17.13 9.12 1.28
C LEU A 58 -15.81 9.70 0.73
N ALA A 59 -15.64 9.69 -0.60
CA ALA A 59 -14.47 10.27 -1.23
C ALA A 59 -14.34 11.79 -0.95
N ALA A 60 -15.48 12.50 -0.90
CA ALA A 60 -15.52 13.95 -0.64
C ALA A 60 -15.14 14.30 0.81
N VAL A 61 -15.24 13.35 1.74
CA VAL A 61 -14.82 13.52 3.15
C VAL A 61 -13.49 12.84 3.46
N GLY A 62 -12.74 12.44 2.43
CA GLY A 62 -11.35 12.00 2.56
C GLY A 62 -11.10 10.50 2.42
N TYR A 63 -12.11 9.64 2.22
CA TYR A 63 -11.88 8.22 1.96
C TYR A 63 -11.39 8.02 0.52
N GLN A 64 -10.07 8.04 0.34
CA GLN A 64 -9.43 8.10 -0.96
C GLN A 64 -8.69 6.83 -1.35
N TYR A 65 -8.42 5.90 -0.43
CA TYR A 65 -7.69 4.67 -0.76
C TYR A 65 -8.63 3.45 -0.84
N VAL A 66 -8.51 2.65 -1.89
CA VAL A 66 -9.16 1.34 -2.02
C VAL A 66 -8.08 0.26 -2.02
N ASN A 67 -7.94 -0.42 -0.89
CA ASN A 67 -6.91 -1.40 -0.65
C ASN A 67 -7.42 -2.81 -0.99
N LEU A 68 -6.84 -3.39 -2.04
CA LEU A 68 -6.93 -4.80 -2.38
C LEU A 68 -6.08 -5.58 -1.39
N ASP A 69 -6.72 -6.22 -0.43
CA ASP A 69 -6.04 -7.17 0.44
C ASP A 69 -5.80 -8.52 -0.26
N GLY A 70 -5.09 -9.47 0.37
CA GLY A 70 -4.51 -10.64 -0.29
C GLY A 70 -5.46 -11.51 -1.14
N CYS A 71 -4.90 -12.52 -1.82
CA CYS A 71 -5.61 -13.38 -2.80
C CYS A 71 -5.96 -12.74 -4.14
N TRP A 72 -5.27 -11.65 -4.51
CA TRP A 72 -5.33 -11.15 -5.89
C TRP A 72 -4.20 -11.70 -6.77
N GLN A 73 -3.10 -12.19 -6.19
CA GLN A 73 -1.96 -12.70 -6.96
C GLN A 73 -2.20 -14.10 -7.51
N LEU A 74 -1.68 -14.35 -8.71
CA LEU A 74 -1.47 -15.68 -9.26
C LEU A 74 -0.43 -16.44 -8.42
N ILE A 75 -0.70 -17.72 -8.15
CA ILE A 75 0.23 -18.61 -7.44
C ILE A 75 0.98 -19.46 -8.47
N GLY A 76 2.29 -19.63 -8.27
CA GLY A 76 3.09 -20.61 -8.99
C GLY A 76 3.79 -20.10 -10.25
N ASP A 77 3.97 -18.78 -10.38
CA ASP A 77 4.90 -18.28 -11.39
C ASP A 77 6.33 -18.76 -11.10
N SER A 78 7.02 -19.21 -12.14
CA SER A 78 8.35 -19.83 -12.03
C SER A 78 9.48 -18.81 -11.99
N GLN A 79 9.21 -17.55 -12.39
CA GLN A 79 10.21 -16.48 -12.42
C GLN A 79 10.26 -15.67 -11.12
N GLY A 80 9.33 -15.96 -10.19
CA GLY A 80 9.19 -15.20 -8.95
C GLY A 80 8.64 -13.79 -9.19
N ILE A 81 7.99 -13.55 -10.34
CA ILE A 81 7.39 -12.26 -10.66
C ILE A 81 5.94 -12.28 -10.19
N ILE A 82 5.52 -11.20 -9.54
CA ILE A 82 4.14 -11.07 -9.10
C ILE A 82 3.23 -10.74 -10.29
N HIS A 83 2.18 -11.54 -10.47
CA HIS A 83 1.13 -11.34 -11.46
C HIS A 83 -0.24 -11.34 -10.78
N PRO A 84 -1.22 -10.54 -11.26
CA PRO A 84 -2.59 -10.74 -10.86
C PRO A 84 -3.12 -12.07 -11.37
N ASP A 85 -3.95 -12.73 -10.56
CA ASP A 85 -4.69 -13.91 -11.00
C ASP A 85 -5.70 -13.48 -12.09
N PRO A 86 -5.57 -13.94 -13.34
CA PRO A 86 -6.45 -13.53 -14.43
C PRO A 86 -7.89 -14.03 -14.27
N GLN A 87 -8.15 -15.02 -13.39
CA GLN A 87 -9.50 -15.43 -13.05
C GLN A 87 -10.18 -14.45 -12.11
N VAL A 88 -9.41 -13.80 -11.24
CA VAL A 88 -9.91 -12.84 -10.24
C VAL A 88 -9.90 -11.41 -10.78
N PHE A 89 -8.86 -11.06 -11.56
CA PHE A 89 -8.60 -9.77 -12.18
C PHE A 89 -8.35 -9.92 -13.68
N PRO A 90 -9.38 -10.22 -14.48
CA PRO A 90 -9.24 -10.51 -15.91
C PRO A 90 -8.70 -9.34 -16.74
N SER A 91 -8.87 -8.09 -16.30
CA SER A 91 -8.26 -6.92 -16.96
C SER A 91 -6.87 -6.55 -16.42
N GLY A 92 -6.42 -7.21 -15.36
CA GLY A 92 -5.18 -6.91 -14.64
C GLY A 92 -5.28 -5.69 -13.72
N ILE A 93 -4.26 -5.53 -12.86
CA ILE A 93 -4.17 -4.41 -11.92
C ILE A 93 -4.02 -3.05 -12.63
N PRO A 94 -3.22 -2.89 -13.71
CA PRO A 94 -3.11 -1.60 -14.39
C PRO A 94 -4.44 -1.02 -14.84
N ALA A 95 -5.30 -1.84 -15.46
CA ALA A 95 -6.63 -1.39 -15.91
C ALA A 95 -7.57 -1.05 -14.75
N LEU A 96 -7.38 -1.68 -13.58
CA LEU A 96 -8.12 -1.37 -12.37
C LEU A 96 -7.62 -0.08 -11.71
N ALA A 97 -6.30 0.14 -11.70
CA ALA A 97 -5.68 1.38 -11.25
C ALA A 97 -6.15 2.54 -12.12
N ASP A 98 -6.06 2.43 -13.45
CA ASP A 98 -6.58 3.42 -14.40
C ASP A 98 -8.06 3.71 -14.17
N TYR A 99 -8.87 2.69 -13.88
CA TYR A 99 -10.29 2.88 -13.58
C TYR A 99 -10.56 3.65 -12.29
N ALA A 100 -9.81 3.35 -11.22
CA ALA A 100 -9.85 4.14 -9.98
C ALA A 100 -9.35 5.56 -10.23
N HIS A 101 -8.33 5.70 -11.07
CA HIS A 101 -7.69 6.96 -11.41
C HIS A 101 -8.54 7.86 -12.29
N LEU A 102 -9.35 7.33 -13.19
CA LEU A 102 -10.37 8.10 -13.90
C LEU A 102 -11.40 8.71 -12.93
N ARG A 103 -11.55 8.10 -11.74
CA ARG A 103 -12.33 8.62 -10.63
C ARG A 103 -11.47 9.41 -9.64
N LYS A 104 -10.16 9.62 -9.87
CA LYS A 104 -9.30 10.59 -9.14
C LYS A 104 -9.77 12.03 -9.26
N LEU A 105 -10.62 12.37 -10.24
CA LEU A 105 -11.37 13.64 -10.17
C LEU A 105 -12.26 13.74 -8.91
N LYS A 106 -12.42 12.61 -8.19
CA LYS A 106 -13.06 12.48 -6.89
C LYS A 106 -12.14 11.79 -5.86
N CYS A 107 -10.84 11.76 -6.13
CA CYS A 107 -9.77 11.27 -5.25
C CYS A 107 -9.88 9.77 -4.84
N VAL A 108 -9.74 8.83 -5.77
CA VAL A 108 -9.62 7.39 -5.43
C VAL A 108 -8.30 6.81 -5.95
N TYR A 109 -7.55 6.20 -5.06
CA TYR A 109 -6.22 5.62 -5.24
C TYR A 109 -6.30 4.11 -5.07
N LEU A 110 -5.57 3.36 -5.90
CA LEU A 110 -5.49 1.91 -5.76
C LEU A 110 -4.35 1.54 -4.81
N SER A 111 -4.66 0.65 -3.87
CA SER A 111 -3.68 0.07 -2.98
C SER A 111 -3.65 -1.44 -3.11
N LEU A 112 -2.46 -2.03 -2.94
CA LEU A 112 -2.26 -3.47 -2.90
C LEU A 112 -1.74 -3.92 -1.53
N ASN A 113 -2.15 -5.13 -1.11
CA ASN A 113 -1.52 -5.93 -0.08
C ASN A 113 -1.04 -7.25 -0.67
N THR A 114 0.26 -7.41 -0.80
CA THR A 114 0.92 -8.61 -1.35
C THR A 114 2.30 -8.83 -0.86
N LEU A 115 2.91 -7.72 -0.55
CA LEU A 115 4.27 -7.67 -0.15
C LEU A 115 4.22 -8.04 1.32
N ASP A 116 4.24 -9.33 1.55
CA ASP A 116 4.80 -9.74 2.80
C ASP A 116 6.30 -9.43 2.74
N ALA A 117 6.86 -8.88 3.81
CA ALA A 117 8.29 -8.84 4.03
C ALA A 117 8.85 -10.26 4.34
N GLY A 118 8.28 -11.28 3.73
CA GLY A 118 8.59 -12.70 3.84
C GLY A 118 8.36 -13.41 2.51
N PHE A 119 8.53 -14.73 2.50
CA PHE A 119 8.44 -15.53 1.27
C PHE A 119 7.00 -15.72 0.79
N LYS A 120 6.00 -15.57 1.68
CA LYS A 120 4.58 -15.74 1.39
C LYS A 120 3.74 -14.77 2.19
N THR A 121 2.60 -14.37 1.64
CA THR A 121 1.56 -13.67 2.41
C THR A 121 0.91 -14.58 3.45
N CYS A 122 0.24 -13.98 4.44
CA CYS A 122 -0.63 -14.68 5.39
C CYS A 122 -1.64 -15.63 4.73
N ALA A 123 -2.07 -15.36 3.50
CA ALA A 123 -3.04 -16.14 2.75
C ALA A 123 -2.40 -17.11 1.72
N GLY A 124 -1.07 -17.25 1.75
CA GLY A 124 -0.32 -18.24 0.98
C GLY A 124 0.05 -17.85 -0.45
N GLN A 125 -0.16 -16.58 -0.84
CA GLN A 125 0.32 -16.04 -2.12
C GLN A 125 1.83 -15.71 -2.04
N PRO A 126 2.52 -15.49 -3.18
CA PRO A 126 3.90 -15.03 -3.17
C PRO A 126 4.07 -13.75 -2.34
N GLY A 127 5.06 -13.75 -1.44
CA GLY A 127 5.57 -12.56 -0.76
C GLY A 127 6.78 -11.99 -1.51
N SER A 128 7.40 -10.96 -0.95
CA SER A 128 8.36 -10.12 -1.69
C SER A 128 9.78 -10.12 -1.13
N LEU A 129 10.05 -10.93 -0.11
CA LEU A 129 11.39 -11.04 0.46
C LEU A 129 12.39 -11.56 -0.58
N GLY A 130 13.41 -10.75 -0.89
CA GLY A 130 14.41 -11.01 -1.93
C GLY A 130 14.01 -10.57 -3.35
N TYR A 131 12.78 -10.08 -3.53
CA TYR A 131 12.22 -9.61 -4.81
C TYR A 131 11.83 -8.12 -4.76
N GLU A 132 12.23 -7.40 -3.72
CA GLU A 132 11.76 -6.06 -3.37
C GLU A 132 11.91 -5.04 -4.51
N THR A 133 13.04 -5.08 -5.23
CA THR A 133 13.31 -4.18 -6.36
C THR A 133 12.42 -4.50 -7.57
N ILE A 134 12.24 -5.79 -7.87
CA ILE A 134 11.41 -6.22 -9.00
C ILE A 134 9.97 -5.82 -8.72
N ASP A 135 9.49 -6.15 -7.53
CA ASP A 135 8.12 -5.89 -7.13
C ASP A 135 7.82 -4.38 -7.03
N ALA A 136 8.71 -3.58 -6.44
CA ALA A 136 8.55 -2.12 -6.41
C ALA A 136 8.43 -1.51 -7.81
N ASN A 137 9.26 -1.96 -8.76
CA ASN A 137 9.17 -1.54 -10.16
C ASN A 137 7.86 -2.01 -10.82
N THR A 138 7.41 -3.23 -10.52
CA THR A 138 6.13 -3.75 -11.01
C THR A 138 4.96 -2.89 -10.53
N TYR A 139 4.87 -2.57 -9.24
CA TYR A 139 3.77 -1.75 -8.72
C TYR A 139 3.78 -0.33 -9.23
N THR A 140 4.98 0.26 -9.37
CA THR A 140 5.14 1.57 -10.00
C THR A 140 4.68 1.53 -11.46
N SER A 141 5.03 0.49 -12.21
CA SER A 141 4.58 0.31 -13.60
C SER A 141 3.06 0.11 -13.73
N TRP A 142 2.41 -0.38 -12.68
CA TRP A 142 0.95 -0.54 -12.61
C TRP A 142 0.24 0.69 -12.06
N ASN A 143 0.97 1.77 -11.75
CA ASN A 143 0.44 3.02 -11.24
C ASN A 143 -0.31 2.82 -9.90
N VAL A 144 0.25 2.00 -9.01
CA VAL A 144 -0.26 1.78 -7.65
C VAL A 144 0.16 2.93 -6.76
N ASP A 145 -0.74 3.42 -5.90
CA ASP A 145 -0.50 4.67 -5.15
C ASP A 145 -0.19 4.44 -3.67
N TYR A 146 -0.50 3.26 -3.13
CA TYR A 146 -0.28 2.93 -1.73
C TYR A 146 0.00 1.45 -1.56
N LEU A 147 0.89 1.16 -0.62
CA LEU A 147 1.26 -0.20 -0.30
C LEU A 147 1.04 -0.58 1.17
N LYS A 148 0.37 -1.71 1.38
CA LYS A 148 0.37 -2.44 2.67
C LYS A 148 1.47 -3.51 2.62
N TYR A 149 2.40 -3.48 3.58
CA TYR A 149 3.57 -4.37 3.66
C TYR A 149 3.53 -5.23 4.94
N ASP A 150 3.17 -6.52 4.81
CA ASP A 150 2.92 -7.46 5.91
C ASP A 150 4.23 -8.14 6.42
N ASN A 151 4.15 -9.00 7.44
CA ASN A 151 5.32 -9.56 8.14
C ASN A 151 5.25 -11.08 8.43
N TYR A 152 4.57 -11.86 7.60
CA TYR A 152 4.43 -13.30 7.72
C TYR A 152 5.50 -14.08 6.95
N ASN A 153 5.78 -15.32 7.38
CA ASN A 153 6.70 -16.25 6.71
C ASN A 153 8.07 -15.65 6.31
N THR A 154 8.76 -15.08 7.30
CA THR A 154 10.04 -14.38 7.14
C THR A 154 11.24 -15.34 7.29
N ASP A 155 12.45 -14.88 6.96
CA ASP A 155 13.72 -15.58 7.16
C ASP A 155 14.30 -15.41 8.58
N GLY A 156 13.53 -14.80 9.50
CA GLY A 156 13.96 -14.50 10.87
C GLY A 156 14.76 -13.20 11.01
N THR A 157 15.05 -12.48 9.93
CA THR A 157 15.64 -11.14 10.02
C THR A 157 14.63 -10.15 10.62
N ILE A 158 15.14 -9.21 11.41
CA ILE A 158 14.29 -8.26 12.13
C ILE A 158 13.65 -7.24 11.16
N PRO A 159 12.41 -6.77 11.43
CA PRO A 159 11.71 -5.80 10.57
C PRO A 159 12.53 -4.55 10.25
N GLU A 160 13.33 -4.05 11.19
CA GLU A 160 14.17 -2.86 11.04
C GLU A 160 15.24 -3.01 9.95
N VAL A 161 15.55 -4.24 9.52
CA VAL A 161 16.44 -4.52 8.40
C VAL A 161 15.66 -4.75 7.10
N ARG A 162 14.53 -5.45 7.15
CA ARG A 162 13.74 -5.81 5.94
C ARG A 162 12.92 -4.66 5.37
N TYR A 163 12.18 -3.96 6.21
CA TYR A 163 11.27 -2.88 5.77
C TYR A 163 11.99 -1.74 5.05
N PRO A 164 13.19 -1.29 5.47
CA PRO A 164 13.95 -0.29 4.74
C PRO A 164 14.27 -0.66 3.29
N ILE A 165 14.45 -1.95 2.97
CA ILE A 165 14.76 -2.39 1.61
C ILE A 165 13.60 -2.02 0.68
N MET A 166 12.37 -2.42 1.02
CA MET A 166 11.17 -2.06 0.26
C MET A 166 10.92 -0.55 0.21
N ARG A 167 11.15 0.15 1.34
CA ARG A 167 11.06 1.62 1.38
C ARG A 167 11.99 2.26 0.36
N ASP A 168 13.24 1.83 0.33
CA ASP A 168 14.28 2.41 -0.52
C ASP A 168 14.08 2.04 -1.99
N THR A 169 13.61 0.82 -2.28
CA THR A 169 13.30 0.41 -3.65
C THR A 169 12.09 1.14 -4.22
N LEU A 170 11.03 1.37 -3.43
CA LEU A 170 9.89 2.20 -3.82
C LEU A 170 10.30 3.66 -4.05
N ASN A 171 11.17 4.21 -3.22
CA ASN A 171 11.68 5.57 -3.41
C ASN A 171 12.59 5.68 -4.65
N ALA A 172 13.24 4.59 -5.05
CA ALA A 172 14.10 4.55 -6.24
C ALA A 172 13.33 4.29 -7.54
N SER A 173 12.09 3.80 -7.48
CA SER A 173 11.31 3.42 -8.66
C SER A 173 10.62 4.59 -9.37
N GLY A 174 10.49 5.76 -8.73
CA GLY A 174 9.91 6.98 -9.32
C GLY A 174 9.09 7.79 -8.32
#